data_AF-X0XLG5-F1
#
_entry.id   AF-X0XLG5-F1
#
_cell.length_a   1.000
_cell.length_b   1.000
_cell.length_c   1.000
_cell.angle_alpha   90.00
_cell.angle_beta   90.00
_cell.angle_gamma   90.00
#
_symmetry.space_group_name_H-M   'P 1'
#
loop_
_entity.id
_entity.type
_entity.pdbx_description
1 polymer ?
#
loop_
_entity_poly.entity_id
_entity_poly.type
_entity_poly.pdbx_seq_one_letter_code
_entity_poly.pdbx_strand_id
1 'polypeptide(L)' 'MARGMRESQNVVLQLFVKHGNMTDKAMLQKAGEYKVPQSSSGLRTRRNELVKQGRLERKGTWDAKGGRREILWGLV' A
#
# COMPACT_ATOMS: atom_id res chain seq x y z
N MET A 1 -13.30 9.27 -18.95
CA MET A 1 -12.01 10.01 -18.86
C MET A 1 -11.30 9.63 -17.56
N ALA A 2 -10.35 8.70 -17.59
CA ALA A 2 -9.54 8.38 -16.41
C ALA A 2 -8.43 9.43 -16.24
N ARG A 3 -8.74 10.57 -15.60
CA ARG A 3 -7.74 11.59 -15.25
C ARG A 3 -6.80 11.05 -14.17
N GLY A 4 -5.51 10.95 -14.52
CA GLY A 4 -4.39 11.36 -13.67
C GLY A 4 -4.15 10.56 -12.39
N MET A 5 -3.81 9.27 -12.50
CA MET A 5 -3.10 8.61 -11.40
C MET A 5 -1.70 9.21 -11.31
N ARG A 6 -1.33 9.72 -10.13
CA ARG A 6 0.01 10.26 -9.90
C ARG A 6 1.02 9.11 -9.96
N GLU A 7 2.22 9.35 -10.49
CA GLU A 7 3.29 8.35 -10.53
C GLU A 7 3.54 7.73 -9.14
N SER A 8 3.52 8.56 -8.10
CA SER A 8 3.64 8.13 -6.70
C SER A 8 2.54 7.17 -6.23
N GLN A 9 1.32 7.25 -6.77
CA GLN A 9 0.23 6.30 -6.50
C GLN A 9 0.44 5.02 -7.29
N ASN A 10 0.85 5.14 -8.56
CA ASN A 10 1.12 3.98 -9.41
C ASN A 10 2.21 3.10 -8.81
N VAL A 11 3.28 3.68 -8.26
CA VAL A 11 4.33 2.92 -7.56
C VAL A 11 3.77 2.09 -6.41
N VAL A 12 2.90 2.67 -5.57
CA VAL A 12 2.26 1.91 -4.48
C VAL A 12 1.38 0.80 -5.04
N LEU A 13 0.59 1.08 -6.07
CA LEU A 13 -0.27 0.09 -6.70
C LEU A 13 0.54 -1.08 -7.29
N GLN A 14 1.66 -0.80 -7.95
CA GLN A 14 2.57 -1.80 -8.50
C GLN A 14 3.16 -2.71 -7.41
N LEU A 15 3.43 -2.19 -6.20
CA LEU A 15 3.84 -3.04 -5.07
C LEU A 15 2.76 -4.07 -4.74
N PHE A 16 1.48 -3.67 -4.71
CA PHE A 16 0.35 -4.59 -4.45
C PHE A 16 0.11 -5.57 -5.61
N VAL A 17 0.30 -5.14 -6.86
CA VAL A 17 0.23 -6.05 -8.03
C VAL A 17 1.33 -7.11 -7.96
N LYS A 18 2.55 -6.74 -7.57
CA LYS A 18 3.70 -7.64 -7.56
C LYS A 18 3.73 -8.59 -6.37
N HIS A 19 3.32 -8.13 -5.20
CA HIS A 19 3.48 -8.87 -3.94
C HIS A 19 2.15 -9.34 -3.34
N GLY A 20 1.01 -8.96 -3.92
CA GLY A 20 -0.31 -9.29 -3.41
C GLY A 20 -0.67 -8.49 -2.16
N ASN A 21 -1.49 -9.10 -1.31
CA ASN A 21 -2.02 -8.46 -0.11
C ASN A 21 -0.91 -8.18 0.91
N MET A 22 -0.86 -6.95 1.42
CA MET A 22 0.22 -6.51 2.31
C MET A 22 -0.30 -5.57 3.40
N THR A 23 0.40 -5.56 4.54
CA THR A 23 0.22 -4.54 5.57
C THR A 23 1.00 -3.28 5.21
N ASP A 24 0.72 -2.17 5.90
CA ASP A 24 1.51 -0.95 5.73
C ASP A 24 3.00 -1.20 6.04
N LYS A 25 3.31 -2.06 7.02
CA LYS A 25 4.69 -2.40 7.37
C LYS A 25 5.39 -3.15 6.24
N ALA A 26 4.73 -4.16 5.69
CA ALA A 26 5.26 -4.93 4.56
C ALA A 26 5.43 -4.06 3.31
N MET A 27 4.45 -3.20 3.01
CA MET A 27 4.54 -2.22 1.91
C MET A 27 5.75 -1.30 2.07
N LEU A 28 5.99 -0.74 3.27
CA LEU A 28 7.14 0.13 3.54
C LEU A 28 8.46 -0.61 3.39
N GLN A 29 8.54 -1.86 3.86
CA GLN A 29 9.73 -2.69 3.70
C GLN A 29 10.03 -2.92 2.21
N LYS A 30 9.01 -3.32 1.42
CA LYS A 30 9.17 -3.50 -0.03
C LYS A 30 9.54 -2.21 -0.74
N ALA A 31 8.90 -1.09 -0.41
CA ALA A 31 9.25 0.20 -0.97
C ALA A 31 10.72 0.59 -0.70
N GLY A 32 11.24 0.26 0.49
CA GLY A 32 12.66 0.42 0.82
C GLY A 32 13.58 -0.48 -0.01
N GLU A 33 13.21 -1.76 -0.19
CA GLU A 33 13.94 -2.72 -1.05
C GLU A 33 14.04 -2.21 -2.51
N TYR A 34 12.96 -1.61 -3.04
CA TYR A 34 12.93 -1.02 -4.39
C TYR A 34 13.43 0.43 -4.47
N LYS A 35 13.95 1.00 -3.37
CA LYS A 35 14.44 2.40 -3.30
C LYS A 35 13.42 3.42 -3.81
N VAL A 36 12.14 3.23 -3.49
CA VAL A 36 11.08 4.18 -3.87
C VAL A 36 11.37 5.53 -3.21
N PRO A 37 11.46 6.65 -3.96
CA PRO A 37 11.82 7.96 -3.43
C PRO A 37 10.63 8.65 -2.74
N GLN A 38 10.04 7.99 -1.75
CA GLN A 38 8.96 8.52 -0.92
C GLN A 38 9.20 8.22 0.55
N SER A 39 8.81 9.17 1.41
CA SER A 39 8.81 8.94 2.85
C SER A 39 7.76 7.91 3.25
N SER A 40 7.94 7.32 4.43
CA SER A 40 6.95 6.36 4.98
C SER A 40 5.55 6.98 5.13
N SER A 41 5.46 8.26 5.50
CA SER A 41 4.18 8.97 5.57
C SER A 41 3.57 9.20 4.19
N GLY A 42 4.40 9.55 3.19
CA GLY A 42 3.97 9.69 1.80
C GLY A 42 3.36 8.41 1.25
N LEU A 43 4.02 7.27 1.45
CA LEU A 43 3.54 5.95 1.00
C LEU A 43 2.18 5.58 1.63
N ARG A 44 2.01 5.80 2.94
CA ARG A 44 0.72 5.58 3.62
C ARG A 44 -0.38 6.51 3.10
N THR A 45 -0.06 7.76 2.83
CA THR A 45 -0.99 8.72 2.22
C THR A 45 -1.44 8.24 0.84
N ARG A 46 -0.51 7.81 -0.03
CA ARG A 46 -0.84 7.26 -1.35
C ARG A 46 -1.67 5.98 -1.26
N ARG A 47 -1.36 5.09 -0.31
CA ARG A 47 -2.18 3.90 -0.02
C ARG A 47 -3.61 4.29 0.37
N ASN A 48 -3.79 5.27 1.26
CA ASN A 48 -5.12 5.78 1.62
C ASN A 48 -5.87 6.41 0.43
N GLU A 49 -5.17 7.15 -0.44
CA GLU A 49 -5.76 7.70 -1.66
C GLU A 49 -6.24 6.59 -2.60
N LEU A 50 -5.46 5.52 -2.79
CA LEU A 50 -5.85 4.35 -3.58
C LEU A 50 -7.07 3.63 -2.98
N VAL A 51 -7.17 3.56 -1.65
CA VAL A 51 -8.38 3.04 -0.98
C VAL A 51 -9.60 3.92 -1.26
N LYS A 52 -9.46 5.25 -1.12
CA LYS A 52 -10.55 6.20 -1.43
C LYS A 52 -11.00 6.15 -2.90
N GLN A 53 -10.08 5.80 -3.80
CA GLN A 53 -10.35 5.62 -5.23
C GLN A 53 -10.93 4.25 -5.58
N GLY A 54 -11.12 3.34 -4.61
CA GLY A 54 -11.60 1.99 -4.87
C GLY A 54 -10.59 1.13 -5.65
N ARG A 55 -9.29 1.40 -5.51
CA ARG A 55 -8.21 0.59 -6.11
C ARG A 55 -7.63 -0.40 -5.13
N LEU A 56 -7.70 -0.09 -3.84
CA LEU A 56 -7.33 -0.98 -2.75
C LEU A 56 -8.49 -1.09 -1.78
N GLU A 57 -8.59 -2.23 -1.10
CA GLU A 57 -9.55 -2.43 -0.02
C GLU A 57 -8.92 -3.13 1.17
N ARG A 58 -9.61 -3.04 2.31
CA ARG A 58 -9.26 -3.78 3.52
C ARG A 58 -9.70 -5.23 3.33
N LYS A 59 -8.75 -6.16 3.23
CA LYS A 59 -9.01 -7.60 3.14
C LYS A 59 -9.12 -8.27 4.52
N GLY A 60 -8.60 -7.63 5.57
CA GLY A 60 -8.69 -8.15 6.92
C GLY A 60 -7.71 -7.51 7.90
N THR A 61 -7.32 -8.27 8.92
CA THR A 61 -6.25 -7.92 9.85
C THR A 61 -5.23 -9.04 9.93
N TRP A 62 -3.96 -8.69 10.06
CA TRP A 62 -2.85 -9.59 10.26
C TRP A 62 -2.32 -9.43 11.69
N ASP A 63 -2.17 -10.53 12.42
CA ASP A 63 -1.56 -10.50 13.75
C ASP A 63 -0.03 -10.43 13.63
N ALA A 64 0.53 -9.26 13.93
CA ALA A 64 1.97 -9.10 13.98
C ALA A 64 2.54 -9.80 15.23
N LYS A 65 3.81 -10.24 15.12
CA LYS A 65 4.57 -10.76 16.28
C LYS A 65 4.61 -9.66 17.35
N GLY A 66 3.93 -9.89 18.48
CA GLY A 66 3.73 -8.90 19.55
C GLY A 66 2.26 -8.53 19.82
N GLY A 67 1.29 -9.20 19.20
CA GLY A 67 -0.14 -9.04 19.49
C GLY A 67 -0.77 -7.78 18.89
N ARG A 68 0.00 -6.98 18.15
CA ARG A 68 -0.53 -5.82 17.43
C ARG A 68 -1.18 -6.29 16.13
N ARG A 69 -2.45 -5.96 15.96
CA ARG A 69 -3.17 -6.15 14.70
C ARG A 69 -2.77 -5.08 13.69
N GLU A 70 -2.32 -5.52 12.52
CA GLU A 70 -2.08 -4.67 11.36
C GLU A 70 -3.21 -4.85 10.34
N ILE A 71 -3.53 -3.82 9.56
CA ILE A 71 -4.54 -3.94 8.51
C ILE A 71 -3.89 -4.57 7.29
N LEU A 72 -4.57 -5.57 6.72
CA LEU A 72 -4.18 -6.19 5.46
C LEU A 72 -4.92 -5.49 4.31
N TRP A 73 -4.16 -4.89 3.40
CA TRP A 73 -4.67 -4.22 2.22
C TRP A 73 -4.48 -5.11 0.99
N GLY A 74 -5.41 -5.06 0.04
CA GLY A 74 -5.33 -5.78 -1.22
C GLY A 74 -5.98 -5.01 -2.35
N LEU A 75 -5.71 -5.43 -3.59
CA LEU A 75 -6.45 -4.93 -4.76
C LEU A 75 -7.93 -5.29 -4.63
N VAL A 76 -8.81 -4.38 -5.09
CA VAL A 76 -10.25 -4.64 -5.19
C VAL A 76 -10.50 -5.83 -6.11
#